data_AF-A0ABD6YJC6-F1
#
_entry.id   AF-A0ABD6YJC6-F1
#
_cell.length_a   1.000
_cell.length_b   1.000
_cell.length_c   1.000
_cell.angle_alpha   90.00
_cell.angle_beta   90.00
_cell.angle_gamma   90.00
#
_symmetry.space_group_name_H-M   'P 1'
#
loop_
_entity.id
_entity.type
_entity.pdbx_description
1 polymer ?
#
loop_
_entity_poly.entity_id
_entity_poly.type
_entity_poly.pdbx_seq_one_letter_code
_entity_poly.pdbx_strand_id
1 'polypeptide(L)'
;MKFTITFLLCISILMHSQTRRYIYQLTFTDNIVKNSKRNVNMVLDINPKDVKFYEYGFLETDSLNKLPDAIRHYRGSETKQLLKRDLNSFNNTNFYRVSDYFAFPSEDPIKWTLSNETKQIDTYKVQKATTDFGGRKWTAWFAPDIQINEGPYKFRGLPGLIFEISDNEGHFHYKLVKNKNYNKTQSTENFLETYYGKSPTNISMVMYKKLFLDYYNDPFAWARGAPEGRWSIKIGDKEYKTKADLKEATVNSQKEMRDSYNPIEKNNAVTLK
;
A
#
# COMPACT_ATOMS: atom_id res chain seq x y z
N MET A 1 -55.12 11.29 -38.66
CA MET A 1 -53.73 11.41 -38.17
C MET A 1 -53.74 11.33 -36.65
N LYS A 2 -53.29 10.22 -36.07
CA LYS A 2 -53.12 10.07 -34.62
C LYS A 2 -51.62 10.11 -34.33
N PHE A 3 -51.14 11.21 -33.74
CA PHE A 3 -49.76 11.31 -33.26
C PHE A 3 -49.61 10.42 -32.02
N THR A 4 -48.90 9.31 -32.17
CA THR A 4 -48.45 8.49 -31.04
C THR A 4 -47.05 8.96 -30.69
N ILE A 5 -46.94 9.82 -29.67
CA ILE A 5 -45.66 10.19 -29.08
C ILE A 5 -45.21 9.00 -28.24
N THR A 6 -44.24 8.24 -28.75
CA THR A 6 -43.59 7.16 -28.01
C THR A 6 -42.48 7.79 -27.17
N PHE A 7 -42.72 7.96 -25.87
CA PHE A 7 -41.72 8.41 -24.92
C PHE A 7 -40.75 7.25 -24.66
N LEU A 8 -39.59 7.26 -25.33
CA LEU A 8 -38.53 6.29 -25.10
C LEU A 8 -37.86 6.62 -23.76
N LEU A 9 -38.36 6.03 -22.68
CA LEU A 9 -37.74 6.10 -21.37
C LEU A 9 -36.47 5.22 -21.39
N CYS A 10 -35.34 5.81 -21.80
CA CYS A 10 -34.02 5.24 -21.54
C CYS A 10 -33.77 5.29 -20.03
N ILE A 11 -34.32 4.31 -19.30
CA ILE A 11 -33.85 3.99 -17.95
C ILE A 11 -32.45 3.40 -18.14
N SER A 12 -31.44 4.26 -18.14
CA SER A 12 -30.09 3.82 -17.84
C SER A 12 -30.11 3.30 -16.42
N ILE A 13 -30.16 1.97 -16.29
CA ILE A 13 -29.89 1.29 -15.02
C ILE A 13 -28.40 1.55 -14.74
N LEU A 14 -28.10 2.71 -14.18
CA LEU A 14 -26.79 3.02 -13.64
C LEU A 14 -26.62 2.14 -12.40
N MET A 15 -26.20 0.89 -12.63
CA MET A 15 -25.59 0.08 -11.59
C MET A 15 -24.31 0.79 -11.15
N HIS A 16 -24.46 1.75 -10.23
CA HIS A 16 -23.33 2.40 -9.59
C HIS A 16 -22.69 1.37 -8.67
N SER A 17 -21.67 0.66 -9.18
CA SER A 17 -20.73 -0.04 -8.34
C SER A 17 -20.16 0.97 -7.34
N GLN A 18 -20.45 0.78 -6.05
CA GLN A 18 -19.97 1.67 -5.00
C GLN A 18 -18.48 1.47 -4.76
N THR A 19 -17.96 0.24 -4.86
CA THR A 19 -16.51 0.00 -4.85
C THR A 19 -16.09 -0.74 -6.11
N ARG A 20 -15.18 -0.15 -6.89
CA ARG A 20 -14.44 -0.86 -7.94
C ARG A 20 -13.08 -1.26 -7.37
N ARG A 21 -12.88 -2.55 -7.18
CA ARG A 21 -11.65 -3.12 -6.61
C ARG A 21 -10.74 -3.63 -7.71
N TYR A 22 -9.47 -3.24 -7.65
CA TYR A 22 -8.40 -3.75 -8.50
C TYR A 22 -7.33 -4.36 -7.61
N ILE A 23 -6.89 -5.58 -7.91
CA ILE A 23 -5.83 -6.27 -7.18
C ILE A 23 -4.59 -6.29 -8.05
N TYR A 24 -3.50 -5.77 -7.49
CA TYR A 24 -2.18 -5.80 -8.09
C TYR A 24 -1.32 -6.81 -7.36
N GLN A 25 -0.59 -7.65 -8.08
CA GLN A 25 0.55 -8.34 -7.49
C GLN A 25 1.73 -7.37 -7.49
N LEU A 26 2.21 -7.02 -6.31
CA LEU A 26 3.46 -6.30 -6.12
C LEU A 26 4.59 -7.31 -5.94
N THR A 27 5.52 -7.35 -6.89
CA THR A 27 6.82 -7.99 -6.72
C THR A 27 7.80 -6.93 -6.25
N PHE A 28 8.41 -7.09 -5.08
CA PHE A 28 9.38 -6.12 -4.56
C PHE A 28 10.63 -6.79 -3.99
N THR A 29 11.76 -6.09 -4.06
CA THR A 29 13.01 -6.50 -3.38
C THR A 29 12.84 -6.27 -1.89
N ASP A 30 12.75 -7.37 -1.13
CA ASP A 30 12.55 -7.35 0.31
C ASP A 30 13.85 -7.42 1.09
N ASN A 31 14.94 -7.88 0.46
CA ASN A 31 16.29 -7.79 0.99
C ASN A 31 17.26 -7.32 -0.10
N ILE A 32 17.86 -6.15 0.10
CA ILE A 32 18.75 -5.51 -0.87
C ILE A 32 20.12 -6.20 -0.96
N VAL A 33 20.59 -6.83 0.12
CA VAL A 33 21.90 -7.51 0.15
C VAL A 33 21.82 -8.85 -0.58
N LYS A 34 20.74 -9.60 -0.34
CA LYS A 34 20.50 -10.90 -1.00
C LYS A 34 19.85 -10.77 -2.38
N ASN A 35 19.38 -9.56 -2.73
CA ASN A 35 18.52 -9.32 -3.88
C ASN A 35 17.32 -10.27 -3.95
N SER A 36 16.77 -10.65 -2.79
CA SER A 36 15.57 -11.48 -2.74
C SER A 36 14.34 -10.65 -3.08
N LYS A 37 13.34 -11.31 -3.68
CA LYS A 37 12.08 -10.69 -4.04
C LYS A 37 10.92 -11.45 -3.43
N ARG A 38 9.89 -10.72 -3.01
CA ARG A 38 8.62 -11.28 -2.53
C ARG A 38 7.44 -10.68 -3.27
N ASN A 39 6.37 -11.46 -3.30
CA ASN A 39 5.11 -11.08 -3.91
C ASN A 39 4.07 -10.82 -2.83
N VAL A 40 3.39 -9.69 -2.93
CA VAL A 40 2.27 -9.32 -2.07
C VAL A 40 1.15 -8.80 -2.94
N ASN A 41 -0.08 -9.27 -2.70
CA ASN A 41 -1.24 -8.72 -3.38
C ASN A 41 -1.64 -7.41 -2.70
N MET A 42 -1.77 -6.36 -3.49
CA MET A 42 -2.21 -5.03 -3.11
C MET A 42 -3.60 -4.76 -3.66
N VAL A 43 -4.39 -3.99 -2.94
CA VAL A 43 -5.77 -3.64 -3.28
C VAL A 43 -5.84 -2.16 -3.55
N LEU A 44 -6.39 -1.80 -4.71
CA LEU A 44 -6.83 -0.46 -5.05
C LEU A 44 -8.36 -0.46 -5.07
N ASP A 45 -8.97 0.12 -4.04
CA ASP A 45 -10.40 0.35 -3.98
C ASP A 45 -10.70 1.77 -4.42
N ILE A 46 -11.52 1.89 -5.47
CA ILE A 46 -12.03 3.17 -5.98
C ILE A 46 -13.51 3.26 -5.60
N ASN A 47 -13.79 4.13 -4.62
CA ASN A 47 -15.12 4.42 -4.12
C ASN A 47 -15.65 5.74 -4.73
N PRO A 48 -16.90 6.15 -4.46
CA PRO A 48 -17.44 7.37 -5.06
C PRO A 48 -16.81 8.64 -4.49
N LYS A 49 -16.24 8.55 -3.27
CA LYS A 49 -15.65 9.68 -2.55
C LYS A 49 -14.14 9.58 -2.37
N ASP A 50 -13.61 8.36 -2.23
CA ASP A 50 -12.21 8.14 -1.91
C ASP A 50 -11.61 6.98 -2.72
N VAL A 51 -10.28 6.95 -2.72
CA VAL A 51 -9.47 5.86 -3.24
C VAL A 51 -8.59 5.37 -2.09
N LYS A 52 -8.50 4.05 -1.95
CA LYS A 52 -7.74 3.40 -0.88
C LYS A 52 -6.77 2.40 -1.48
N PHE A 53 -5.55 2.39 -0.96
CA PHE A 53 -4.52 1.44 -1.37
C PHE A 53 -3.91 0.76 -0.15
N TYR A 54 -3.94 -0.57 -0.12
CA TYR A 54 -3.54 -1.38 1.05
C TYR A 54 -3.24 -2.83 0.65
N GLU A 55 -2.65 -3.62 1.54
CA GLU A 55 -2.35 -5.04 1.27
C GLU A 55 -3.62 -5.91 1.37
N TYR A 56 -3.78 -6.86 0.44
CA TYR A 56 -4.90 -7.79 0.43
C TYR A 56 -5.01 -8.61 1.72
N GLY A 57 -3.87 -8.92 2.36
CA GLY A 57 -3.84 -9.67 3.62
C GLY A 57 -4.65 -9.02 4.75
N PHE A 58 -4.87 -7.71 4.73
CA PHE A 58 -5.76 -7.06 5.69
C PHE A 58 -7.22 -7.46 5.53
N LEU A 59 -7.69 -7.70 4.30
CA LEU A 59 -9.06 -8.19 4.06
C LEU A 59 -9.24 -9.61 4.55
N GLU A 60 -8.22 -10.44 4.40
CA GLU A 60 -8.21 -11.80 4.93
C GLU A 60 -8.30 -11.77 6.46
N THR A 61 -7.45 -10.96 7.10
CA THR A 61 -7.45 -10.80 8.56
C THR A 61 -8.77 -10.22 9.07
N ASP A 62 -9.33 -9.20 8.42
CA ASP A 62 -10.63 -8.62 8.80
C ASP A 62 -11.79 -9.62 8.62
N SER A 63 -11.73 -10.45 7.58
CA SER A 63 -12.73 -11.50 7.37
C SER A 63 -12.67 -12.57 8.46
N LEU A 64 -11.47 -12.99 8.87
CA LEU A 64 -11.26 -13.94 9.96
C LEU A 64 -11.76 -13.38 11.31
N ASN A 65 -11.50 -12.10 11.58
CA ASN A 65 -11.91 -11.43 12.82
C ASN A 65 -13.44 -11.23 12.95
N LYS A 66 -14.20 -11.41 11.86
CA LYS A 66 -15.67 -11.33 11.87
C LYS A 66 -16.36 -12.66 12.20
N LEU A 67 -15.61 -13.76 12.29
CA LEU A 67 -16.18 -15.05 12.65
C LEU A 67 -16.59 -15.07 14.14
N PRO A 68 -17.70 -15.74 14.50
CA PRO A 68 -18.03 -16.00 15.90
C PRO A 68 -16.87 -16.69 16.62
N ASP A 69 -16.59 -16.27 17.85
CA ASP A 69 -15.52 -16.84 18.71
C ASP A 69 -14.10 -16.80 18.12
N ALA A 70 -13.86 -15.93 17.12
CA ALA A 70 -12.54 -15.79 16.52
C ALA A 70 -11.51 -15.28 17.53
N ILE A 71 -10.36 -15.95 17.60
CA ILE A 71 -9.15 -15.36 18.17
C ILE A 71 -8.83 -14.12 17.33
N ARG A 72 -8.65 -12.96 17.97
CA ARG A 72 -8.35 -11.72 17.25
C ARG A 72 -6.96 -11.81 16.61
N HIS A 73 -6.94 -11.66 15.29
CA HIS A 73 -5.72 -11.59 14.49
C HIS A 73 -5.37 -10.14 14.21
N TYR A 74 -4.09 -9.82 14.29
CA TYR A 74 -3.54 -8.52 13.96
C TYR A 74 -2.50 -8.71 12.86
N ARG A 75 -2.52 -7.82 11.87
CA ARG A 75 -1.56 -7.79 10.77
C ARG A 75 -0.91 -6.41 10.71
N GLY A 76 0.42 -6.37 10.67
CA GLY A 76 1.15 -5.15 10.30
C GLY A 76 1.42 -5.12 8.80
N SER A 77 1.57 -3.92 8.23
CA SER A 77 1.97 -3.81 6.82
C SER A 77 3.43 -4.20 6.63
N GLU A 78 3.70 -4.98 5.60
CA GLU A 78 5.04 -5.39 5.20
C GLU A 78 5.66 -4.50 4.11
N THR A 79 4.82 -3.82 3.32
CA THR A 79 5.22 -2.95 2.21
C THR A 79 5.32 -1.48 2.60
N LYS A 80 4.64 -1.05 3.67
CA LYS A 80 4.47 0.37 4.06
C LYS A 80 3.89 1.21 2.91
N GLN A 81 2.87 0.68 2.25
CA GLN A 81 2.17 1.36 1.15
C GLN A 81 0.68 1.52 1.44
N LEU A 82 0.32 1.81 2.69
CA LEU A 82 -1.06 2.05 3.09
C LEU A 82 -1.40 3.53 2.91
N LEU A 83 -2.42 3.84 2.11
CA LEU A 83 -2.90 5.20 1.94
C LEU A 83 -4.39 5.30 1.63
N LYS A 84 -4.92 6.50 1.85
CA LYS A 84 -6.23 6.95 1.42
C LYS A 84 -6.09 8.34 0.78
N ARG A 85 -6.84 8.59 -0.29
CA ARG A 85 -6.96 9.92 -0.92
C ARG A 85 -8.40 10.18 -1.35
N ASP A 86 -8.76 11.44 -1.49
CA ASP A 86 -10.03 11.79 -2.13
C ASP A 86 -9.97 11.41 -3.61
N LEU A 87 -11.15 11.12 -4.18
CA LEU A 87 -11.25 10.81 -5.60
C LEU A 87 -10.68 11.98 -6.41
N ASN A 88 -9.87 11.65 -7.42
CA ASN A 88 -9.20 12.61 -8.29
C ASN A 88 -8.17 13.55 -7.61
N SER A 89 -7.74 13.27 -6.38
CA SER A 89 -6.79 14.09 -5.62
C SER A 89 -5.37 13.54 -5.56
N PHE A 90 -4.37 14.41 -5.50
CA PHE A 90 -2.97 14.03 -5.18
C PHE A 90 -2.66 14.15 -3.69
N ASN A 91 -3.63 14.57 -2.88
CA ASN A 91 -3.50 14.65 -1.44
C ASN A 91 -3.77 13.27 -0.83
N ASN A 92 -2.72 12.65 -0.32
CA ASN A 92 -2.75 11.35 0.32
C ASN A 92 -2.65 11.51 1.85
N THR A 93 -3.42 10.69 2.57
CA THR A 93 -3.15 10.33 3.96
C THR A 93 -2.46 8.99 3.96
N ASN A 94 -1.21 8.94 4.39
CA ASN A 94 -0.42 7.70 4.47
C ASN A 94 -0.47 7.16 5.89
N PHE A 95 -0.49 5.83 6.04
CA PHE A 95 -0.57 5.18 7.35
C PHE A 95 0.59 4.24 7.58
N TYR A 96 1.43 4.53 8.59
CA TYR A 96 2.57 3.69 8.94
C TYR A 96 2.49 3.22 10.39
N ARG A 97 2.93 1.97 10.59
CA ARG A 97 3.19 1.42 11.92
C ARG A 97 4.69 1.46 12.21
N VAL A 98 5.04 2.00 13.37
CA VAL A 98 6.40 1.91 13.94
C VAL A 98 6.27 1.22 15.30
N SER A 99 6.33 1.99 16.38
CA SER A 99 5.91 1.57 17.72
C SER A 99 4.39 1.64 17.88
N ASP A 100 3.77 2.62 17.21
CA ASP A 100 2.34 2.87 17.20
C ASP A 100 1.81 3.03 15.76
N TYR A 101 0.53 3.36 15.62
CA TYR A 101 -0.12 3.66 14.36
C TYR A 101 -0.18 5.17 14.11
N PHE A 102 0.35 5.59 12.97
CA PHE A 102 0.49 7.00 12.62
C PHE A 102 -0.10 7.29 11.24
N ALA A 103 -0.65 8.49 11.10
CA ALA A 103 -1.08 9.03 9.82
C ALA A 103 -0.29 10.31 9.51
N PHE A 104 0.07 10.51 8.25
CA PHE A 104 0.72 11.74 7.82
C PHE A 104 0.29 12.13 6.40
N PRO A 105 0.08 13.43 6.14
CA PRO A 105 -0.31 13.92 4.82
C PRO A 105 0.88 13.93 3.87
N SER A 106 0.61 13.74 2.58
CA SER A 106 1.52 14.07 1.48
C SER A 106 0.73 14.58 0.28
N GLU A 107 1.35 15.44 -0.51
CA GLU A 107 0.84 15.86 -1.80
C GLU A 107 1.82 15.37 -2.87
N ASP A 108 1.34 14.50 -3.77
CA ASP A 108 2.22 13.71 -4.65
C ASP A 108 1.84 13.88 -6.12
N PRO A 109 1.97 15.08 -6.71
CA PRO A 109 1.66 15.31 -8.11
C PRO A 109 2.67 14.58 -9.01
N ILE A 110 2.17 13.84 -9.99
CA ILE A 110 3.01 13.04 -10.90
C ILE A 110 2.92 13.61 -12.31
N LYS A 111 4.07 13.97 -12.87
CA LYS A 111 4.20 14.44 -14.25
C LYS A 111 4.56 13.26 -15.15
N TRP A 112 3.61 12.84 -15.96
CA TRP A 112 3.79 11.74 -16.91
C TRP A 112 4.31 12.22 -18.26
N THR A 113 5.21 11.45 -18.84
CA THR A 113 5.61 11.56 -20.25
C THR A 113 4.99 10.38 -21.00
N LEU A 114 4.05 10.66 -21.91
CA LEU A 114 3.43 9.62 -22.73
C LEU A 114 4.35 9.21 -23.87
N SER A 115 4.36 7.93 -24.20
CA SER A 115 5.02 7.37 -25.38
C SER A 115 3.97 6.83 -26.36
N ASN A 116 4.31 6.76 -27.65
CA ASN A 116 3.48 6.10 -28.67
C ASN A 116 3.63 4.58 -28.66
N GLU A 117 4.54 4.05 -27.84
CA GLU A 117 4.69 2.61 -27.65
C GLU A 117 3.41 2.02 -27.04
N THR A 118 2.92 0.96 -27.66
CA THR A 118 1.77 0.20 -27.19
C THR A 118 2.11 -1.28 -27.14
N LYS A 119 1.46 -2.02 -26.26
CA LYS A 119 1.50 -3.48 -26.22
C LYS A 119 0.14 -4.04 -25.85
N GLN A 120 -0.01 -5.34 -25.99
CA GLN A 120 -1.19 -6.07 -25.56
C GLN A 120 -0.93 -6.69 -24.18
N ILE A 121 -1.83 -6.46 -23.21
CA ILE A 121 -1.90 -7.21 -21.96
C ILE A 121 -3.28 -7.86 -21.89
N ASP A 122 -3.33 -9.19 -21.94
CA ASP A 122 -4.56 -9.96 -22.08
C ASP A 122 -5.40 -9.44 -23.28
N THR A 123 -6.63 -8.99 -23.04
CA THR A 123 -7.51 -8.42 -24.07
C THR A 123 -7.39 -6.90 -24.22
N TYR A 124 -6.53 -6.24 -23.45
CA TYR A 124 -6.43 -4.78 -23.41
C TYR A 124 -5.19 -4.27 -24.16
N LYS A 125 -5.41 -3.27 -25.02
CA LYS A 125 -4.32 -2.47 -25.59
C LYS A 125 -3.87 -1.45 -24.55
N VAL A 126 -2.60 -1.50 -24.18
CA VAL A 126 -2.00 -0.58 -23.21
C VAL A 126 -0.96 0.32 -23.87
N GLN A 127 -0.83 1.53 -23.35
CA GLN A 127 0.12 2.55 -23.78
C GLN A 127 1.18 2.78 -22.70
N LYS A 128 2.41 3.02 -23.14
CA LYS A 128 3.54 3.32 -22.24
C LYS A 128 3.52 4.77 -21.79
N ALA A 129 3.86 4.99 -20.52
CA ALA A 129 4.21 6.29 -19.97
C ALA A 129 5.39 6.15 -19.01
N THR A 130 6.15 7.23 -18.83
CA THR A 130 7.27 7.27 -17.87
C THR A 130 7.15 8.46 -16.94
N THR A 131 7.74 8.37 -15.76
CA THR A 131 7.84 9.48 -14.81
C THR A 131 9.04 9.31 -13.87
N ASP A 132 9.49 10.42 -13.29
CA ASP A 132 10.42 10.43 -12.18
C ASP A 132 9.64 10.74 -10.90
N PHE A 133 9.57 9.78 -9.98
CA PHE A 133 8.80 9.92 -8.74
C PHE A 133 9.53 9.25 -7.58
N GLY A 134 9.57 9.93 -6.42
CA GLY A 134 10.20 9.38 -5.22
C GLY A 134 11.71 9.12 -5.39
N GLY A 135 12.40 9.83 -6.27
CA GLY A 135 13.81 9.56 -6.59
C GLY A 135 14.04 8.27 -7.38
N ARG A 136 13.00 7.72 -8.02
CA ARG A 136 13.06 6.56 -8.91
C ARG A 136 12.49 6.91 -10.29
N LYS A 137 13.00 6.21 -11.31
CA LYS A 137 12.46 6.26 -12.68
C LYS A 137 11.46 5.13 -12.86
N TRP A 138 10.27 5.46 -13.32
CA TRP A 138 9.17 4.51 -13.47
C TRP A 138 8.74 4.40 -14.92
N THR A 139 8.40 3.18 -15.32
CA THR A 139 7.71 2.87 -16.58
C THR A 139 6.37 2.26 -16.26
N ALA A 140 5.30 2.90 -16.73
CA ALA A 140 3.92 2.45 -16.59
C ALA A 140 3.34 2.02 -17.93
N TRP A 141 2.46 1.02 -17.91
CA TRP A 141 1.61 0.62 -19.01
C TRP A 141 0.15 0.79 -18.56
N PHE A 142 -0.59 1.69 -19.19
CA PHE A 142 -1.97 2.00 -18.83
C PHE A 142 -2.93 1.69 -19.98
N ALA A 143 -4.18 1.35 -19.69
CA ALA A 143 -5.21 1.04 -20.68
C ALA A 143 -6.12 2.26 -20.91
N PRO A 144 -5.99 2.97 -22.05
CA PRO A 144 -6.83 4.15 -22.33
C PRO A 144 -8.32 3.82 -22.43
N ASP A 145 -8.66 2.59 -22.83
CA ASP A 145 -10.04 2.15 -22.97
C ASP A 145 -10.77 2.02 -21.62
N ILE A 146 -10.02 1.91 -20.51
CA ILE A 146 -10.59 1.90 -19.16
C ILE A 146 -10.47 3.31 -18.58
N GLN A 147 -11.57 4.08 -18.68
CA GLN A 147 -11.69 5.48 -18.25
C GLN A 147 -11.62 5.67 -16.71
N ILE A 148 -10.50 5.27 -16.12
CA ILE A 148 -10.20 5.32 -14.69
C ILE A 148 -8.76 5.78 -14.54
N ASN A 149 -8.56 7.03 -14.14
CA ASN A 149 -7.24 7.66 -14.10
C ASN A 149 -6.47 7.36 -12.79
N GLU A 150 -6.49 6.09 -12.38
CA GLU A 150 -5.92 5.60 -11.13
C GLU A 150 -4.96 4.43 -11.36
N GLY A 151 -4.19 4.10 -10.34
CA GLY A 151 -3.19 3.05 -10.37
C GLY A 151 -2.73 2.67 -8.96
N PRO A 152 -1.78 1.73 -8.85
CA PRO A 152 -1.30 1.26 -7.56
C PRO A 152 -0.56 2.38 -6.81
N TYR A 153 -0.53 2.30 -5.49
CA TYR A 153 0.16 3.26 -4.62
C TYR A 153 -0.30 4.70 -4.91
N LYS A 154 0.64 5.63 -5.13
CA LYS A 154 0.40 7.04 -5.44
C LYS A 154 0.28 7.31 -6.94
N PHE A 155 0.50 6.30 -7.79
CA PHE A 155 0.51 6.45 -9.24
C PHE A 155 -0.90 6.66 -9.77
N ARG A 156 -1.16 7.88 -10.27
CA ARG A 156 -2.44 8.28 -10.88
C ARG A 156 -2.23 9.41 -11.88
N GLY A 157 -3.28 9.77 -12.61
CA GLY A 157 -3.26 10.91 -13.55
C GLY A 157 -2.92 10.58 -15.00
N LEU A 158 -2.74 9.29 -15.34
CA LEU A 158 -2.76 8.85 -16.74
C LEU A 158 -4.21 8.77 -17.24
N PRO A 159 -4.48 8.99 -18.54
CA PRO A 159 -5.83 8.90 -19.11
C PRO A 159 -6.22 7.43 -19.32
N GLY A 160 -6.27 6.67 -18.23
CA GLY A 160 -6.60 5.25 -18.22
C GLY A 160 -6.03 4.51 -17.02
N LEU A 161 -6.55 3.31 -16.76
CA LEU A 161 -6.12 2.50 -15.61
C LEU A 161 -4.70 1.99 -15.83
N ILE A 162 -3.82 2.15 -14.84
CA ILE A 162 -2.47 1.59 -14.89
C ILE A 162 -2.56 0.06 -14.74
N PHE A 163 -2.18 -0.72 -15.75
CA PHE A 163 -2.16 -2.19 -15.68
C PHE A 163 -0.86 -2.70 -15.08
N GLU A 164 0.24 -2.02 -15.36
CA GLU A 164 1.56 -2.44 -14.94
C GLU A 164 2.42 -1.21 -14.69
N ILE A 165 3.23 -1.22 -13.64
CA ILE A 165 4.23 -0.19 -13.41
C ILE A 165 5.43 -0.78 -12.68
N SER A 166 6.63 -0.44 -13.13
CA SER A 166 7.88 -0.87 -12.49
C SER A 166 8.90 0.25 -12.44
N ASP A 167 9.78 0.19 -11.44
CA ASP A 167 10.98 1.03 -11.44
C ASP A 167 12.08 0.43 -12.32
N ASN A 168 12.94 1.28 -12.88
CA ASN A 168 13.98 0.84 -13.81
C ASN A 168 15.07 -0.01 -13.14
N GLU A 169 15.19 0.02 -11.82
CA GLU A 169 16.12 -0.83 -11.05
C GLU A 169 15.53 -2.22 -10.76
N GLY A 170 14.25 -2.45 -11.09
CA GLY A 170 13.59 -3.76 -10.92
C GLY A 170 13.32 -4.13 -9.46
N HIS A 171 13.29 -3.14 -8.57
CA HIS A 171 13.02 -3.29 -7.14
C HIS A 171 11.54 -3.32 -6.80
N PHE A 172 10.68 -2.75 -7.66
CA PHE A 172 9.25 -2.67 -7.49
C PHE A 172 8.58 -2.91 -8.84
N HIS A 173 7.65 -3.85 -8.87
CA HIS A 173 6.83 -4.13 -10.05
C HIS A 173 5.42 -4.47 -9.62
N TYR A 174 4.48 -3.65 -10.05
CA TYR A 174 3.05 -3.84 -9.83
C TYR A 174 2.44 -4.34 -11.13
N LYS A 175 1.68 -5.43 -11.04
CA LYS A 175 0.91 -5.97 -12.15
C LYS A 175 -0.53 -6.18 -11.73
N LEU A 176 -1.48 -5.61 -12.46
CA LEU A 176 -2.90 -5.85 -12.27
C LEU A 176 -3.19 -7.32 -12.57
N VAL A 177 -3.82 -8.02 -11.62
CA VAL A 177 -4.10 -9.46 -11.72
C VAL A 177 -5.58 -9.79 -11.59
N LYS A 178 -6.39 -8.89 -11.01
CA LYS A 178 -7.82 -9.13 -10.81
C LYS A 178 -8.59 -7.84 -10.63
N ASN A 179 -9.83 -7.81 -11.06
CA ASN A 179 -10.78 -6.76 -10.70
C ASN A 179 -12.08 -7.37 -10.14
N LYS A 180 -12.79 -6.60 -9.32
CA LYS A 180 -14.10 -6.97 -8.78
C LYS A 180 -14.93 -5.73 -8.46
N ASN A 181 -16.20 -5.76 -8.85
CA ASN A 181 -17.15 -4.70 -8.54
C ASN A 181 -18.02 -5.10 -7.35
N TYR A 182 -18.36 -4.12 -6.51
CA TYR A 182 -19.22 -4.29 -5.35
C TYR A 182 -20.32 -3.24 -5.35
N ASN A 183 -21.56 -3.68 -5.08
CA ASN A 183 -22.73 -2.82 -5.01
C ASN A 183 -22.79 -1.96 -3.74
N LYS A 184 -21.89 -2.20 -2.78
CA LYS A 184 -21.77 -1.45 -1.52
C LYS A 184 -20.31 -1.08 -1.28
N THR A 185 -20.10 0.08 -0.68
CA THR A 185 -18.77 0.53 -0.26
C THR A 185 -18.17 -0.48 0.71
N GLN A 186 -16.98 -0.98 0.40
CA GLN A 186 -16.26 -1.90 1.29
C GLN A 186 -15.60 -1.10 2.42
N SER A 187 -15.92 -1.43 3.67
CA SER A 187 -15.31 -0.78 4.83
C SER A 187 -13.89 -1.31 5.06
N THR A 188 -13.00 -0.40 5.44
CA THR A 188 -11.60 -0.66 5.82
C THR A 188 -11.29 -0.12 7.21
N GLU A 189 -12.32 0.35 7.93
CA GLU A 189 -12.18 1.12 9.17
C GLU A 189 -11.36 0.39 10.22
N ASN A 190 -11.48 -0.94 10.28
CA ASN A 190 -10.78 -1.78 11.26
C ASN A 190 -9.27 -1.92 11.02
N PHE A 191 -8.75 -1.60 9.83
CA PHE A 191 -7.35 -1.92 9.51
C PHE A 191 -6.59 -0.86 8.73
N LEU A 192 -7.28 0.05 8.02
CA LEU A 192 -6.65 1.14 7.30
C LEU A 192 -6.85 2.47 8.04
N GLU A 193 -8.09 2.89 8.28
CA GLU A 193 -8.33 4.13 9.03
C GLU A 193 -8.05 3.97 10.53
N THR A 194 -8.12 2.75 11.05
CA THR A 194 -7.66 2.38 12.38
C THR A 194 -6.77 1.15 12.31
N TYR A 195 -5.99 0.91 13.36
CA TYR A 195 -5.29 -0.35 13.57
C TYR A 195 -6.07 -1.17 14.61
N TYR A 196 -7.07 -1.90 14.13
CA TYR A 196 -7.93 -2.79 14.91
C TYR A 196 -8.59 -2.09 16.11
N GLY A 197 -9.18 -0.91 15.85
CA GLY A 197 -9.85 -0.06 16.84
C GLY A 197 -8.99 1.05 17.42
N LYS A 198 -7.68 1.06 17.12
CA LYS A 198 -6.79 2.17 17.51
C LYS A 198 -6.67 3.20 16.40
N SER A 199 -7.18 4.41 16.62
CA SER A 199 -7.03 5.52 15.68
C SER A 199 -5.57 5.94 15.54
N PRO A 200 -5.13 6.37 14.34
CA PRO A 200 -3.77 6.83 14.13
C PRO A 200 -3.53 8.18 14.81
N THR A 201 -2.30 8.38 15.25
CA THR A 201 -1.81 9.71 15.65
C THR A 201 -1.34 10.46 14.41
N ASN A 202 -1.86 11.67 14.19
CA ASN A 202 -1.44 12.52 13.07
C ASN A 202 -0.06 13.12 13.36
N ILE A 203 0.89 12.92 12.43
CA ILE A 203 2.26 13.41 12.53
C ILE A 203 2.72 14.00 11.20
N SER A 204 3.82 14.76 11.23
CA SER A 204 4.51 15.18 10.01
C SER A 204 5.48 14.09 9.51
N MET A 205 5.86 14.17 8.24
CA MET A 205 6.89 13.27 7.70
C MET A 205 8.24 13.41 8.42
N VAL A 206 8.58 14.61 8.92
CA VAL A 206 9.78 14.84 9.74
C VAL A 206 9.70 14.08 11.06
N MET A 207 8.54 14.13 11.73
CA MET A 207 8.31 13.38 12.96
C MET A 207 8.34 11.87 12.71
N TYR A 208 7.77 11.39 11.59
CA TYR A 208 7.86 9.98 11.21
C TYR A 208 9.31 9.52 11.06
N LYS A 209 10.15 10.28 10.34
CA LYS A 209 11.58 9.94 10.17
C LYS A 209 12.30 9.85 11.52
N LYS A 210 11.99 10.76 12.45
CA LYS A 210 12.52 10.72 13.82
C LYS A 210 12.07 9.45 14.56
N LEU A 211 10.78 9.16 14.59
CA LEU A 211 10.23 7.98 15.26
C LEU A 211 10.79 6.67 14.68
N PHE A 212 10.95 6.60 13.36
CA PHE A 212 11.54 5.44 12.70
C PHE A 212 13.02 5.27 13.08
N LEU A 213 13.78 6.37 13.16
CA LEU A 213 15.18 6.33 13.58
C LEU A 213 15.32 5.98 15.07
N ASP A 214 14.45 6.52 15.93
CA ASP A 214 14.41 6.18 17.36
C ASP A 214 14.11 4.68 17.55
N TYR A 215 13.15 4.15 16.79
CA TYR A 215 12.86 2.71 16.78
C TYR A 215 14.03 1.88 16.24
N TYR A 216 14.70 2.32 15.18
CA TYR A 216 15.88 1.65 14.65
C TYR A 216 17.03 1.60 15.67
N ASN A 217 17.27 2.71 16.37
CA ASN A 217 18.33 2.79 17.37
C ASN A 217 18.06 1.90 18.58
N ASP A 218 16.79 1.71 18.94
CA ASP A 218 16.39 0.97 20.14
C ASP A 218 15.04 0.23 19.97
N PRO A 219 14.99 -0.83 19.14
CA PRO A 219 13.75 -1.50 18.75
C PRO A 219 13.07 -2.24 19.92
N PHE A 220 13.82 -2.50 20.99
CA PHE A 220 13.39 -3.27 22.15
C PHE A 220 13.40 -2.45 23.45
N ALA A 221 13.25 -1.13 23.35
CA ALA A 221 13.15 -0.24 24.51
C ALA A 221 12.12 -0.72 25.55
N TRP A 222 10.99 -1.27 25.08
CA TRP A 222 9.92 -1.83 25.93
C TRP A 222 10.36 -3.05 26.73
N ALA A 223 11.29 -3.87 26.22
CA ALA A 223 11.71 -5.12 26.86
C ALA A 223 12.56 -4.88 28.11
N ARG A 224 13.20 -3.71 28.24
CA ARG A 224 13.97 -3.33 29.45
C ARG A 224 13.09 -3.23 30.70
N GLY A 225 11.88 -2.70 30.55
CA GLY A 225 10.89 -2.58 31.62
C GLY A 225 10.02 -3.82 31.82
N ALA A 226 9.95 -4.70 30.82
CA ALA A 226 9.12 -5.90 30.88
C ALA A 226 9.69 -6.96 31.84
N PRO A 227 8.83 -7.73 32.55
CA PRO A 227 9.27 -8.88 33.33
C PRO A 227 9.90 -9.96 32.42
N GLU A 228 11.03 -10.52 32.84
CA GLU A 228 11.65 -11.63 32.10
C GLU A 228 10.74 -12.87 32.06
N GLY A 229 10.87 -13.69 31.02
CA GLY A 229 10.03 -14.87 30.80
C GLY A 229 8.60 -14.59 30.32
N ARG A 230 8.19 -13.32 30.22
CA ARG A 230 6.88 -12.92 29.65
C ARG A 230 6.93 -12.44 28.21
N TRP A 231 8.12 -12.45 27.61
CA TRP A 231 8.32 -11.99 26.25
C TRP A 231 9.37 -12.86 25.57
N SER A 232 9.28 -12.89 24.25
CA SER A 232 10.26 -13.50 23.37
C SER A 232 10.39 -12.62 22.13
N ILE A 233 11.61 -12.36 21.71
CA ILE A 233 11.93 -11.61 20.49
C ILE A 233 12.55 -12.59 19.51
N LYS A 234 11.92 -12.77 18.36
CA LYS A 234 12.47 -13.59 17.27
C LYS A 234 13.02 -12.70 16.16
N ILE A 235 14.28 -12.93 15.78
CA ILE A 235 14.97 -12.23 14.69
C ILE A 235 15.70 -13.29 13.88
N GLY A 236 15.32 -13.45 12.61
CA GLY A 236 15.68 -14.61 11.81
C GLY A 236 15.36 -15.92 12.54
N ASP A 237 16.38 -16.77 12.69
CA ASP A 237 16.28 -18.06 13.36
C ASP A 237 16.58 -18.01 14.86
N LYS A 238 17.01 -16.84 15.39
CA LYS A 238 17.34 -16.67 16.80
C LYS A 238 16.14 -16.16 17.61
N GLU A 239 16.05 -16.65 18.83
CA GLU A 239 15.04 -16.27 19.81
C GLU A 239 15.72 -15.73 21.08
N TYR A 240 15.33 -14.54 21.52
CA TYR A 240 15.89 -13.86 22.70
C TYR A 240 14.81 -13.73 23.78
N LYS A 241 15.14 -14.11 25.02
CA LYS A 241 14.18 -14.18 26.14
C LYS A 241 14.63 -13.46 27.41
N THR A 242 15.88 -12.99 27.46
CA THR A 242 16.46 -12.36 28.64
C THR A 242 16.95 -10.94 28.33
N LYS A 243 17.03 -10.08 29.36
CA LYS A 243 17.50 -8.70 29.18
C LYS A 243 18.98 -8.63 28.79
N ALA A 244 19.78 -9.63 29.19
CA ALA A 244 21.20 -9.74 28.84
C ALA A 244 21.40 -9.85 27.32
N ASP A 245 20.46 -10.49 26.62
CA ASP A 245 20.53 -10.74 25.19
C ASP A 245 20.11 -9.52 24.34
N LEU A 246 19.51 -8.49 24.95
CA LEU A 246 18.94 -7.36 24.22
C LEU A 246 19.97 -6.62 23.38
N LYS A 247 21.24 -6.60 23.79
CA LYS A 247 22.31 -5.98 23.00
C LYS A 247 22.52 -6.72 21.68
N GLU A 248 22.61 -8.05 21.71
CA GLU A 248 22.75 -8.86 20.49
C GLU A 248 21.47 -8.78 19.64
N ALA A 249 20.30 -8.87 20.28
CA ALA A 249 19.01 -8.73 19.60
C ALA A 249 18.94 -7.40 18.84
N THR A 250 19.31 -6.28 19.47
CA THR A 250 19.33 -4.97 18.83
C THR A 250 20.25 -4.92 17.62
N VAL A 251 21.49 -5.44 17.74
CA VAL A 251 22.44 -5.46 16.60
C VAL A 251 21.88 -6.28 15.44
N ASN A 252 21.29 -7.44 15.72
CA ASN A 252 20.72 -8.31 14.70
C ASN A 252 19.47 -7.70 14.07
N SER A 253 18.59 -7.06 14.86
CA SER A 253 17.42 -6.32 14.37
C SER A 253 17.83 -5.17 13.45
N GLN A 254 18.81 -4.36 13.86
CA GLN A 254 19.34 -3.27 13.05
C GLN A 254 19.92 -3.77 11.74
N LYS A 255 20.64 -4.90 11.75
CA LYS A 255 21.13 -5.54 10.53
C LYS A 255 20.00 -5.95 9.61
N GLU A 256 18.98 -6.68 10.11
CA GLU A 256 17.84 -7.08 9.30
C GLU A 256 17.08 -5.87 8.73
N MET A 257 16.89 -4.83 9.54
CA MET A 257 16.27 -3.58 9.10
C MET A 257 17.07 -2.94 7.97
N ARG A 258 18.40 -2.79 8.09
CA ARG A 258 19.27 -2.25 7.03
C ARG A 258 19.22 -3.10 5.76
N ASP A 259 19.38 -4.41 5.90
CA ASP A 259 19.41 -5.34 4.78
C ASP A 259 18.06 -5.39 4.04
N SER A 260 16.96 -5.05 4.71
CA SER A 260 15.61 -5.03 4.15
C SER A 260 15.12 -3.61 3.83
N TYR A 261 15.97 -2.58 4.01
CA TYR A 261 15.58 -1.19 3.85
C TYR A 261 15.62 -0.76 2.38
N ASN A 262 14.51 -0.98 1.67
CA ASN A 262 14.32 -0.54 0.30
C ASN A 262 13.16 0.47 0.22
N PRO A 263 13.39 1.77 0.50
CA PRO A 263 12.34 2.77 0.45
C PRO A 263 11.88 3.01 -1.00
N ILE A 264 10.57 2.93 -1.24
CA ILE A 264 9.99 3.26 -2.55
C ILE A 264 10.23 4.73 -2.92
N GLU A 265 10.15 5.64 -1.95
CA GLU A 265 10.49 7.06 -2.09
C GLU A 265 11.88 7.33 -1.49
N LYS A 266 12.93 7.24 -2.32
CA LYS A 266 14.34 7.46 -1.95
C LYS A 266 14.60 8.88 -1.43
N ASN A 267 13.93 9.89 -1.98
CA ASN A 267 14.00 11.28 -1.49
C ASN A 267 13.47 11.45 -0.05
N ASN A 268 12.68 10.48 0.43
CA ASN A 268 12.13 10.43 1.76
C ASN A 268 12.80 9.39 2.67
N ALA A 269 13.88 8.75 2.21
CA ALA A 269 14.60 7.75 2.96
C ALA A 269 15.25 8.32 4.24
N VAL A 270 15.38 7.46 5.24
CA VAL A 270 16.16 7.67 6.46
C VAL A 270 17.49 6.95 6.31
N THR A 271 18.58 7.61 6.63
CA THR A 271 19.90 6.97 6.63
C THR A 271 20.04 6.10 7.87
N LEU A 272 20.06 4.78 7.67
CA LEU A 272 20.35 3.81 8.71
C LEU A 272 21.87 3.58 8.76
N LYS A 273 22.48 3.83 9.92
CA LYS A 273 23.92 3.62 10.16
C LYS A 273 24.17 2.27 10.80
#